data_AF-I3XR46-F1
#
_entry.id   AF-I3XR46-F1
#
_cell.length_a   1.000
_cell.length_b   1.000
_cell.length_c   1.000
_cell.angle_alpha   90.00
_cell.angle_beta   90.00
_cell.angle_gamma   90.00
#
_symmetry.space_group_name_H-M   'P 1'
#
loop_
_entity.id
_entity.type
_entity.pdbx_description
1 polymer ?
#
loop_
_entity_poly.entity_id
_entity_poly.type
_entity_poly.pdbx_seq_one_letter_code
_entity_poly.pdbx_strand_id
1 'polypeptide(L)'
;MSVTVSIKVRKELVELADKMVRYGIARSRSHAFNIMIERGLHEVVGEVEFWENIFRKVEELEKQGYTLKHGGLSKILEEDRG
;
A
#
# COMPACT_ATOMS: atom_id res chain seq x y z
N MET A 1 -18.62 0.05 -11.94
CA MET A 1 -19.50 0.30 -10.79
C MET A 1 -18.83 1.34 -9.89
N SER A 2 -19.55 2.33 -9.36
CA SER A 2 -19.01 3.30 -8.41
C SER A 2 -19.50 2.99 -7.00
N VAL A 3 -18.58 2.94 -6.03
CA VAL A 3 -18.90 2.71 -4.61
C VAL A 3 -18.74 4.04 -3.88
N THR A 4 -19.75 4.42 -3.08
CA THR A 4 -19.66 5.62 -2.24
C THR A 4 -18.92 5.29 -0.95
N VAL A 5 -17.89 6.07 -0.67
CA VAL A 5 -17.11 5.96 0.56
C VAL A 5 -17.09 7.30 1.29
N SER A 6 -17.02 7.25 2.62
CA SER A 6 -16.72 8.42 3.46
C SER A 6 -15.26 8.36 3.86
N ILE A 7 -14.49 9.40 3.54
CA ILE A 7 -13.05 9.46 3.81
C ILE A 7 -12.73 10.69 4.67
N LYS A 8 -11.79 10.52 5.60
CA LYS A 8 -11.18 11.65 6.32
C LYS A 8 -9.92 12.06 5.58
N VAL A 9 -9.81 13.34 5.24
CA VAL A 9 -8.67 13.90 4.50
C VAL A 9 -8.18 15.18 5.15
N ARG A 10 -6.92 15.54 4.86
CA ARG A 10 -6.36 16.85 5.25
C ARG A 10 -7.14 17.98 4.57
N LYS A 11 -7.29 19.11 5.28
CA LYS A 11 -8.02 20.29 4.78
C LYS A 11 -7.47 20.79 3.43
N GLU A 12 -6.16 20.77 3.26
CA GLU A 12 -5.46 21.16 2.03
C GLU A 12 -5.96 20.40 0.79
N LEU A 13 -6.29 19.11 0.93
CA LEU A 13 -6.80 18.29 -0.17
C LEU A 13 -8.23 18.70 -0.55
N VAL A 14 -9.03 19.15 0.41
CA VAL A 14 -10.38 19.68 0.15
C VAL A 14 -10.28 21.00 -0.61
N GLU A 15 -9.39 21.89 -0.18
CA GLU A 15 -9.15 23.17 -0.85
C GLU A 15 -8.63 22.99 -2.28
N LEU A 16 -7.76 22.00 -2.50
CA LEU A 16 -7.31 21.62 -3.84
C LEU A 16 -8.46 21.09 -4.69
N ALA A 17 -9.29 20.20 -4.14
CA ALA A 17 -10.47 19.68 -4.83
C ALA A 17 -11.46 20.80 -5.20
N ASP A 18 -11.67 21.78 -4.32
CA ASP A 18 -12.50 22.96 -4.60
C ASP A 18 -11.94 23.81 -5.74
N LYS A 19 -10.62 24.04 -5.77
CA LYS A 19 -9.95 24.72 -6.90
C LYS A 19 -10.12 23.94 -8.21
N MET A 20 -9.98 22.62 -8.18
CA MET A 20 -10.17 21.78 -9.37
C MET A 20 -11.60 21.87 -9.92
N VAL A 21 -12.61 21.94 -9.06
CA VAL A 21 -14.00 22.18 -9.49
C VAL A 21 -14.16 23.59 -10.05
N ARG A 22 -13.65 24.61 -9.35
CA ARG A 22 -13.73 26.02 -9.77
C ARG A 22 -13.09 26.26 -11.13
N TYR A 23 -12.00 25.56 -11.46
CA TYR A 23 -11.30 25.68 -12.73
C TYR A 23 -11.85 24.75 -13.82
N GLY A 24 -12.92 23.99 -13.55
CA GLY A 24 -13.54 23.10 -14.53
C GLY A 24 -12.74 21.81 -14.81
N ILE A 25 -11.69 21.55 -14.03
CA ILE A 25 -10.87 20.33 -14.13
C ILE A 25 -11.69 19.12 -13.64
N ALA A 26 -12.53 19.33 -12.62
CA ALA A 26 -13.41 18.30 -12.07
C ALA A 26 -14.87 18.75 -12.08
N ARG A 27 -15.78 17.79 -12.20
CA ARG A 27 -17.24 18.01 -12.19
C ARG A 27 -17.84 18.14 -10.78
N SER A 28 -17.12 17.64 -9.78
CA SER A 28 -17.49 17.67 -8.36
C SER A 28 -16.25 17.39 -7.50
N ARG A 29 -16.35 17.60 -6.18
CA ARG A 29 -15.25 17.25 -5.25
C ARG A 29 -14.89 15.77 -5.31
N SER A 30 -15.89 14.89 -5.35
CA SER A 30 -15.65 13.44 -5.45
C SER A 30 -14.92 13.08 -6.75
N HIS A 31 -15.29 13.73 -7.87
CA HIS A 31 -14.57 13.55 -9.13
C HIS A 31 -13.11 14.05 -9.02
N ALA A 32 -12.88 15.19 -8.35
CA ALA A 32 -11.52 15.69 -8.12
C ALA A 32 -10.68 14.72 -7.26
N PHE A 33 -11.26 14.16 -6.20
CA PHE A 33 -10.60 13.13 -5.38
C PHE A 33 -10.26 11.89 -6.19
N ASN A 34 -11.18 11.41 -7.04
CA ASN A 34 -10.90 10.25 -7.89
C ASN A 34 -9.73 10.53 -8.86
N ILE A 35 -9.70 11.71 -9.50
CA ILE A 35 -8.56 12.10 -10.36
C ILE A 35 -7.24 12.11 -9.57
N MET A 36 -7.25 12.65 -8.35
CA MET A 36 -6.05 12.68 -7.49
C MET A 36 -5.59 11.27 -7.12
N ILE A 37 -6.52 10.38 -6.76
CA ILE A 37 -6.23 8.99 -6.39
C ILE A 37 -5.69 8.21 -7.59
N GLU A 38 -6.35 8.31 -8.75
CA GLU A 38 -5.95 7.61 -9.98
C GLU A 38 -4.52 7.96 -10.40
N ARG A 39 -4.11 9.23 -10.24
CA ARG A 39 -2.75 9.67 -10.53
C ARG A 39 -1.69 9.03 -9.63
N GLY A 40 -2.01 8.74 -8.37
CA GLY A 40 -1.10 8.07 -7.43
C GLY A 40 -1.24 6.54 -7.42
N LEU A 41 -2.22 5.99 -8.14
CA LEU A 41 -2.60 4.58 -8.00
C LEU A 41 -1.50 3.61 -8.43
N HIS A 42 -0.75 3.93 -9.47
CA HIS A 42 0.26 3.04 -10.03
C HIS A 42 1.34 2.66 -9.00
N GLU A 43 1.78 3.63 -8.20
CA GLU A 43 2.81 3.40 -7.17
C GLU A 43 2.27 2.49 -6.05
N VAL A 44 1.03 2.72 -5.63
CA VAL A 44 0.38 1.96 -4.55
C VAL A 44 0.12 0.51 -4.97
N VAL A 45 -0.31 0.29 -6.22
CA VAL A 45 -0.58 -1.07 -6.73
C VAL A 45 0.69 -1.92 -6.71
N GLY A 46 1.81 -1.38 -7.20
CA GLY A 46 3.07 -2.11 -7.21
C GLY A 46 3.56 -2.51 -5.81
N GLU A 47 3.39 -1.63 -4.82
CA GLU A 47 3.73 -1.94 -3.43
C GLU A 47 2.84 -3.05 -2.84
N VAL A 48 1.54 -3.01 -3.11
CA VAL A 48 0.61 -4.06 -2.66
C VAL A 48 0.92 -5.41 -3.30
N GLU A 49 1.15 -5.46 -4.62
CA GLU A 49 1.52 -6.69 -5.33
C GLU A 49 2.84 -7.28 -4.80
N PHE A 50 3.81 -6.43 -4.47
CA PHE A 50 5.05 -6.86 -3.84
C PHE A 50 4.77 -7.55 -2.50
N TRP A 51 3.98 -6.92 -1.63
CA TRP A 51 3.64 -7.49 -0.32
C TRP A 51 2.82 -8.77 -0.44
N GLU A 52 1.85 -8.83 -1.34
CA GLU A 52 1.07 -10.06 -1.60
C GLU A 52 1.98 -11.23 -1.99
N ASN A 53 2.99 -10.98 -2.83
CA ASN A 53 3.98 -11.98 -3.21
C ASN A 53 4.85 -12.42 -2.04
N ILE A 54 5.25 -11.50 -1.15
CA ILE A 54 5.99 -11.84 0.07
C ILE A 54 5.14 -12.72 0.98
N PHE A 55 3.91 -12.32 1.28
CA PHE A 55 3.02 -13.09 2.15
C PHE A 55 2.75 -14.49 1.60
N ARG A 56 2.54 -14.62 0.30
CA ARG A 56 2.37 -15.94 -0.35
C ARG A 56 3.58 -16.83 -0.18
N LYS A 57 4.79 -16.30 -0.38
CA LYS A 57 6.05 -17.06 -0.21
C LYS A 57 6.26 -17.48 1.24
N VAL A 58 5.96 -16.61 2.19
CA VAL A 58 6.02 -16.94 3.62
C VAL A 58 5.05 -18.09 3.93
N GLU A 59 3.81 -18.00 3.45
CA GLU A 59 2.81 -19.06 3.65
C GLU A 59 3.25 -20.41 3.03
N GLU A 60 3.87 -20.39 1.85
CA GLU A 60 4.44 -21.59 1.21
C GLU A 60 5.57 -22.20 2.04
N LEU A 61 6.47 -21.35 2.56
CA LEU A 61 7.58 -21.79 3.41
C LEU A 61 7.10 -22.36 4.75
N GLU A 62 6.10 -21.74 5.37
CA GLU A 62 5.46 -22.25 6.59
C GLU A 62 4.81 -23.62 6.35
N LYS A 63 4.09 -23.79 5.23
CA LYS A 63 3.50 -25.09 4.84
C LYS A 63 4.55 -26.17 4.60
N GLN A 64 5.73 -25.80 4.14
CA GLN A 64 6.87 -26.70 3.96
C GLN A 64 7.65 -26.97 5.26
N GLY A 65 7.21 -26.41 6.40
CA GLY A 65 7.81 -26.63 7.71
C GLY A 65 9.00 -25.72 8.03
N TYR A 66 9.28 -24.71 7.19
CA TYR A 66 10.32 -23.72 7.46
C TYR A 66 9.80 -22.65 8.42
N THR A 67 10.46 -22.50 9.56
CA THR A 67 10.16 -21.44 10.53
C THR A 67 11.11 -20.27 10.34
N LEU A 68 10.60 -19.08 10.01
CA LEU A 68 11.41 -17.86 9.97
C LEU A 68 11.82 -17.47 11.41
N LYS A 69 13.01 -17.87 11.83
CA LYS A 69 13.63 -17.39 13.07
C LYS A 69 14.48 -16.16 12.76
N HIS A 70 13.93 -14.97 13.01
CA HIS A 70 14.78 -13.77 13.09
C HIS A 70 15.61 -13.81 14.39
N GLY A 71 16.92 -13.54 14.30
CA GLY A 71 17.82 -13.41 15.46
C GLY A 71 18.66 -14.64 15.84
N GLY A 72 18.71 -15.70 15.02
CA GLY A 72 19.48 -16.92 15.30
C GLY A 72 20.86 -17.01 14.62
N LEU A 73 21.17 -16.12 13.68
CA LEU A 73 22.36 -16.20 12.82
C LEU A 73 23.66 -16.18 13.62
N SER A 74 23.74 -15.33 14.65
CA SER A 74 24.90 -15.26 15.54
C SER A 74 25.14 -16.56 16.30
N LYS A 75 24.07 -17.24 16.72
CA LYS A 75 24.16 -18.49 17.49
C LYS A 75 24.60 -19.67 16.63
N ILE A 76 24.12 -19.73 15.38
CA ILE A 76 24.52 -20.74 14.38
C ILE A 76 25.99 -20.56 13.98
N LEU A 77 26.46 -19.31 13.84
CA LEU A 77 27.85 -18.99 13.51
C LEU A 77 28.82 -19.25 14.68
N GLU A 78 28.35 -19.21 15.93
CA GLU A 78 29.15 -19.58 17.11
C GLU A 78 29.32 -21.10 17.23
N GLU A 79 28.29 -21.89 16.91
CA GLU A 79 28.35 -23.36 16.97
C GLU A 79 29.30 -23.99 15.93
N ASP A 80 29.44 -23.38 14.75
CA ASP A 80 30.35 -23.88 13.68
C ASP A 80 31.82 -23.48 13.89
N ARG A 81 32.10 -22.62 14.88
CA ARG A 81 33.45 -22.20 15.27
C ARG A 81 33.99 -22.97 16.50
N GLY A 82 33.22 -23.92 17.02
CA GLY A 82 33.55 -24.77 18.17
C GLY A 82 34.27 -26.05 17.79
#